data_AF-A0A3E0E3N0-F1
#
_entry.id   AF-A0A3E0E3N0-F1
#
_cell.length_a   1.000
_cell.length_b   1.000
_cell.length_c   1.000
_cell.angle_alpha   90.00
_cell.angle_beta   90.00
_cell.angle_gamma   90.00
#
_symmetry.space_group_name_H-M   'P 1'
#
loop_
_entity.id
_entity.type
_entity.pdbx_description
1 polymer ?
#
loop_
_entity_poly.entity_id
_entity_poly.type
_entity_poly.pdbx_seq_one_letter_code
_entity_poly.pdbx_strand_id
1 'polypeptide(L)'
;MSPTSLKFEVKNIRFLAPDIPVVYTEETLYADKDFNVPFQQYKKGDIDYKMMTDVFVKKNNKWKITAAQLTLVNQIISPHKPANKN
;
A
#
# COMPACT_ATOMS: atom_id res chain seq x y z
N MET A 1 14.96 1.52 15.27
CA MET A 1 13.87 2.17 14.50
C MET A 1 13.85 1.58 13.09
N SER A 2 12.66 1.27 12.57
CA SER A 2 12.45 0.84 11.17
C SER A 2 13.02 1.88 10.20
N PRO A 3 13.57 1.51 9.01
CA PRO A 3 14.00 2.48 8.01
C PRO A 3 12.84 3.24 7.34
N THR A 4 11.61 2.79 7.56
CA THR A 4 10.42 3.30 6.89
C THR A 4 9.26 3.48 7.86
N SER A 5 8.43 4.46 7.55
CA SER A 5 7.10 4.68 8.12
C SER A 5 6.04 4.45 7.04
N LEU A 6 4.90 3.88 7.42
CA LEU A 6 3.81 3.55 6.49
C LEU A 6 2.52 4.27 6.88
N LYS A 7 1.79 4.76 5.88
CA LYS A 7 0.41 5.23 6.01
C LYS A 7 -0.47 4.38 5.10
N PHE A 8 -1.60 3.94 5.63
CA PHE A 8 -2.59 3.16 4.88
C PHE A 8 -3.88 3.96 4.73
N GLU A 9 -4.42 4.01 3.52
CA GLU A 9 -5.67 4.70 3.23
C GLU A 9 -6.59 3.80 2.41
N VAL A 10 -7.76 3.47 2.98
CA VAL A 10 -8.78 2.68 2.28
C VAL A 10 -9.43 3.55 1.22
N LYS A 11 -9.18 3.23 -0.06
CA LYS A 11 -9.71 3.96 -1.21
C LYS A 11 -11.09 3.44 -1.61
N ASN A 12 -11.33 2.14 -1.48
CA ASN A 12 -12.61 1.55 -1.81
C ASN A 12 -12.86 0.25 -1.05
N ILE A 13 -14.14 0.01 -0.74
CA ILE A 13 -14.63 -1.28 -0.24
C ILE A 13 -15.79 -1.67 -1.14
N ARG A 14 -15.69 -2.84 -1.78
CA ARG A 14 -16.75 -3.39 -2.62
C ARG A 14 -17.16 -4.75 -2.10
N PHE A 15 -18.40 -4.87 -1.64
CA PHE A 15 -18.98 -6.16 -1.29
C PHE A 15 -19.38 -6.91 -2.57
N LEU A 16 -18.80 -8.09 -2.79
CA LEU A 16 -19.23 -9.05 -3.81
C LEU A 16 -20.41 -9.89 -3.27
N ALA A 17 -20.39 -10.12 -1.95
CA ALA A 17 -21.47 -10.67 -1.13
C ALA A 17 -21.41 -10.03 0.27
N PRO A 18 -22.46 -10.15 1.12
CA PRO A 18 -22.47 -9.55 2.46
C PRO A 18 -21.29 -9.96 3.36
N ASP A 19 -20.70 -11.12 3.11
CA ASP A 19 -19.58 -11.72 3.83
C ASP A 19 -18.29 -11.79 3.02
N ILE A 20 -18.23 -11.17 1.83
CA ILE A 20 -17.05 -11.19 0.94
C ILE A 20 -16.82 -9.81 0.31
N PRO A 21 -16.11 -8.87 0.98
CA PRO A 21 -15.66 -7.64 0.37
C PRO A 21 -14.25 -7.75 -0.22
N VAL A 22 -14.05 -6.99 -1.29
CA VAL A 22 -12.74 -6.62 -1.82
C VAL A 22 -12.42 -5.21 -1.33
N VAL A 23 -11.26 -5.04 -0.70
CA VAL A 23 -10.80 -3.77 -0.15
C VAL A 23 -9.58 -3.31 -0.94
N TYR A 24 -9.64 -2.08 -1.44
CA TYR A 24 -8.53 -1.41 -2.10
C TYR A 24 -7.92 -0.41 -1.12
N THR A 25 -6.65 -0.61 -0.78
CA THR A 25 -5.91 0.23 0.16
C THR A 25 -4.67 0.76 -0.52
N GLU A 26 -4.44 2.06 -0.42
CA GLU A 26 -3.17 2.67 -0.81
C GLU A 26 -2.23 2.65 0.39
N GLU A 27 -1.04 2.07 0.20
CA GLU A 27 0.08 2.19 1.12
C GLU A 27 0.97 3.33 0.62
N THR A 28 1.23 4.31 1.48
CA THR A 28 2.29 5.29 1.30
C THR A 28 3.47 4.90 2.20
N LEU A 29 4.62 4.71 1.59
CA LEU A 29 5.89 4.46 2.28
C LEU A 29 6.70 5.75 2.32
N TYR A 30 7.14 6.12 3.51
CA TYR A 30 8.06 7.22 3.76
C TYR A 30 9.41 6.66 4.19
N ALA A 31 10.48 7.05 3.49
CA ALA A 31 11.85 6.70 3.86
C ALA A 31 12.36 7.63 4.98
N ASP A 32 12.53 7.10 6.19
CA ASP A 32 12.94 7.89 7.36
C ASP A 32 14.47 8.09 7.43
N LYS A 33 15.21 7.26 6.69
CA LYS A 33 16.65 7.30 6.52
C LYS A 33 17.02 6.71 5.15
N ASP A 34 18.27 6.86 4.75
CA ASP A 34 18.80 6.16 3.59
C ASP A 34 18.82 4.64 3.85
N PHE A 35 18.32 3.84 2.91
CA PHE A 35 18.41 2.38 2.96
C PHE A 35 18.36 1.77 1.56
N ASN A 36 18.83 0.54 1.45
CA ASN A 36 18.85 -0.20 0.20
C ASN A 36 17.96 -1.42 0.29
N VAL A 37 17.29 -1.73 -0.82
CA VAL A 37 16.63 -3.01 -1.07
C VAL A 37 17.22 -3.58 -2.36
N PRO A 38 16.99 -4.87 -2.67
CA PRO A 38 17.40 -5.40 -3.97
C PRO A 38 16.87 -4.52 -5.11
N PHE A 39 17.77 -4.12 -6.01
CA PHE A 39 17.49 -3.32 -7.21
C PHE A 39 17.02 -1.87 -6.99
N GLN A 40 16.98 -1.37 -5.74
CA GLN A 40 16.59 0.02 -5.48
C GLN A 40 17.27 0.59 -4.23
N GLN A 41 17.71 1.84 -4.32
CA GLN A 41 18.18 2.63 -3.20
C GLN A 41 17.16 3.72 -2.86
N TYR A 42 16.83 3.84 -1.58
CA TYR A 42 15.97 4.89 -1.04
C TYR A 42 16.81 5.93 -0.31
N LYS A 43 16.49 7.20 -0.56
CA LYS A 43 17.00 8.35 0.19
C LYS A 43 16.00 8.78 1.24
N LYS A 44 16.49 9.30 2.36
CA LYS A 44 15.64 9.93 3.36
C LYS A 44 14.73 10.98 2.70
N GLY A 45 13.43 10.88 2.96
CA GLY A 45 12.41 11.75 2.37
C GLY A 45 11.83 11.24 1.05
N ASP A 46 12.36 10.16 0.46
CA ASP A 46 11.69 9.49 -0.65
C ASP A 46 10.32 8.97 -0.20
N ILE A 47 9.34 9.09 -1.11
CA ILE A 47 7.97 8.61 -0.93
C ILE A 47 7.67 7.64 -2.05
N ASP A 48 7.11 6.48 -1.69
CA ASP A 48 6.65 5.47 -2.63
C ASP A 48 5.19 5.11 -2.35
N TYR A 49 4.48 4.72 -3.40
CA TYR A 49 3.05 4.39 -3.33
C TYR A 49 2.83 2.97 -3.85
N LYS A 50 2.00 2.23 -3.14
CA LYS A 50 1.63 0.87 -3.52
C LYS A 50 0.13 0.71 -3.36
N MET A 51 -0.44 -0.12 -4.23
CA MET A 51 -1.84 -0.50 -4.13
C MET A 51 -1.95 -1.93 -3.60
N MET A 52 -2.68 -2.08 -2.52
CA MET A 52 -3.08 -3.36 -1.95
C MET A 52 -4.53 -3.66 -2.35
N THR A 53 -4.76 -4.90 -2.74
CA THR A 53 -6.10 -5.47 -2.97
C THR A 53 -6.26 -6.69 -2.08
N ASP A 54 -7.16 -6.60 -1.11
CA ASP A 54 -7.41 -7.65 -0.14
C ASP A 54 -8.83 -8.21 -0.30
N VAL A 55 -8.97 -9.53 -0.38
CA VAL A 55 -10.26 -10.22 -0.36
C VAL A 55 -10.51 -10.75 1.04
N PHE A 56 -11.50 -10.18 1.72
CA PHE A 56 -11.93 -10.65 3.03
C PHE A 56 -13.06 -11.67 2.89
N VAL A 57 -13.09 -12.64 3.80
CA VAL A 57 -14.22 -13.55 4.01
C VAL A 57 -14.62 -13.53 5.47
N LYS A 58 -15.92 -13.39 5.75
CA LYS A 58 -16.48 -13.50 7.09
C LYS A 58 -16.78 -14.97 7.42
N LYS A 59 -16.15 -15.53 8.44
CA LYS A 59 -16.48 -16.85 8.97
C LYS A 59 -16.60 -16.78 10.48
N ASN A 60 -17.67 -17.34 11.06
CA ASN A 60 -17.93 -17.34 12.50
C ASN A 60 -17.86 -15.91 13.10
N ASN A 61 -18.49 -14.96 12.41
CA ASN A 61 -18.50 -13.54 12.77
C ASN A 61 -17.11 -12.86 12.84
N LYS A 62 -16.09 -13.43 12.20
CA LYS A 62 -14.74 -12.87 12.10
C LYS A 62 -14.35 -12.68 10.64
N TRP A 63 -13.78 -11.53 10.33
CA TRP A 63 -13.22 -11.24 9.02
C TRP A 63 -11.79 -11.78 8.92
N LYS A 64 -11.46 -12.44 7.81
CA LYS A 64 -10.10 -12.89 7.50
C LYS A 64 -9.77 -12.52 6.06
N ILE A 65 -8.53 -12.10 5.81
CA ILE A 65 -8.00 -11.95 4.46
C ILE A 65 -7.72 -13.36 3.92
N THR A 66 -8.26 -13.65 2.74
CA THR A 66 -8.11 -14.95 2.06
C THR A 66 -7.26 -14.88 0.80
N ALA A 67 -7.19 -13.70 0.19
CA ALA A 67 -6.25 -13.35 -0.86
C ALA A 67 -5.78 -11.92 -0.65
N ALA A 68 -4.51 -11.66 -0.91
CA ALA A 68 -3.89 -10.35 -0.83
C ALA A 68 -2.97 -10.20 -2.04
N GLN A 69 -3.01 -9.02 -2.66
CA GLN A 69 -2.08 -8.65 -3.71
C GLN A 69 -1.56 -7.25 -3.44
N LEU A 70 -0.24 -7.10 -3.51
CA LEU A 70 0.43 -5.82 -3.48
C LEU A 70 0.98 -5.53 -4.87
N THR A 71 0.67 -4.34 -5.38
CA THR A 71 1.10 -3.87 -6.69
C THR A 71 1.83 -2.55 -6.51
N LEU A 72 3.07 -2.46 -7.00
CA LEU A 72 3.82 -1.20 -7.01
C LEU A 72 3.13 -0.22 -7.96
N VAL A 73 2.96 1.03 -7.51
CA VAL A 73 2.51 2.10 -8.41
C VAL A 73 3.73 2.57 -9.20
N ASN A 74 3.60 2.69 -10.51
CA ASN A 74 4.66 3.31 -11.29
C ASN A 74 4.72 4.81 -10.92
N GLN A 75 5.82 5.19 -10.26
CA GLN A 75 5.99 6.53 -9.73
C GLN A 75 6.04 7.63 -10.80
N ILE A 76 6.35 7.30 -12.06
CA ILE A 76 6.38 8.25 -13.18
C ILE A 76 4.96 8.70 -13.57
N ILE A 77 3.99 7.79 -13.48
CA ILE A 77 2.59 8.04 -13.85
C ILE A 77 1.66 8.07 -12.62
N SER A 78 2.24 8.15 -11.43
CA SER A 78 1.48 8.23 -10.19
C SER A 78 0.60 9.48 -10.20
N PRO A 79 -0.67 9.39 -9.78
CA PRO A 79 -1.53 10.57 -9.63
C PRO A 79 -1.08 11.47 -8.47
N HIS A 80 -0.17 10.97 -7.61
CA HIS A 80 0.48 11.76 -6.59
C HIS A 80 1.52 12.65 -7.25
N LYS A 81 1.48 13.95 -6.95
CA LYS A 81 2.49 14.90 -7.45
C LYS A 81 3.88 14.33 -7.19
N PRO A 82 4.82 14.40 -8.16
CA PRO A 82 6.19 13.98 -7.90
C PRO A 82 6.67 14.73 -6.67
N ALA A 83 7.28 14.02 -5.72
CA ALA A 83 8.03 14.67 -4.66
C ALA A 83 9.04 15.58 -5.38
N ASN A 84 8.88 16.90 -5.23
CA ASN A 84 9.84 17.86 -5.77
C ASN A 84 11.21 17.49 -5.20
N LYS A 85 12.04 16.84 -6.01
CA LYS A 85 13.45 16.64 -5.73
C LYS A 85 14.14 17.96 -6.06
N ASN A 86 14.02 18.92 -5.16
CA ASN A 86 14.88 20.12 -5.15
C ASN A 86 16.23 19.77 -4.53
#